data_AF-L7CGP6-F1
#
_entry.id   AF-L7CGP6-F1
#
_cell.length_a   1.000
_cell.length_b   1.000
_cell.length_c   1.000
_cell.angle_alpha   90.00
_cell.angle_beta   90.00
_cell.angle_gamma   90.00
#
_symmetry.space_group_name_H-M   'P 1'
#
loop_
_entity.id
_entity.type
_entity.pdbx_description
1 polymer ?
#
loop_
_entity_poly.entity_id
_entity_poly.type
_entity_poly.pdbx_seq_one_letter_code
_entity_poly.pdbx_strand_id
1 'polypeptide(L)'
;MVCNSGVLQTQSPMAAMPNLTKDDLGKFHGPVLYIMGGPSDIAYKNAMDDFSRVDHVPIVMTNLDVGHGGTYRRPHGGKYSPVAIAWLDWHLKGEQSGAKMFVGDDSQLRRDPDWTIDSKNISR
;
A
#
# COMPACT_ATOMS: atom_id res chain seq x y z
N MET A 1 -3.19 -4.19 4.99
CA MET A 1 -1.94 -3.66 4.39
C MET A 1 -1.39 -4.68 3.42
N VAL A 2 -0.89 -4.23 2.27
CA VAL A 2 -0.22 -5.05 1.26
C VAL A 2 1.14 -4.41 0.98
N CYS A 3 2.23 -5.18 1.04
CA CYS A 3 3.58 -4.62 0.91
C CYS A 3 4.36 -5.35 -0.20
N ASN A 4 4.92 -4.60 -1.15
CA ASN A 4 5.64 -5.12 -2.34
C ASN A 4 4.91 -6.29 -3.02
N SER A 5 3.58 -6.23 -3.09
CA SER A 5 2.76 -7.33 -3.55
C SER A 5 1.49 -6.81 -4.21
N GLY A 6 0.82 -7.70 -4.93
CA GLY A 6 -0.46 -7.46 -5.58
C GLY A 6 -1.00 -8.77 -6.14
N VAL A 7 -2.30 -8.84 -6.34
CA VAL A 7 -2.93 -10.04 -6.89
C VAL A 7 -2.45 -10.23 -8.33
N LEU A 8 -2.07 -11.45 -8.70
CA LEU A 8 -1.60 -11.74 -10.05
C LEU A 8 -2.77 -11.72 -11.05
N GLN A 9 -2.49 -11.35 -12.30
CA GLN A 9 -3.47 -11.46 -13.40
C GLN A 9 -3.82 -12.92 -13.71
N THR A 10 -2.81 -13.79 -13.62
CA THR A 10 -2.93 -15.22 -13.85
C THR A 10 -2.35 -15.97 -12.66
N GLN A 11 -2.93 -17.12 -12.35
CA GLN A 11 -2.46 -17.96 -11.24
C GLN A 11 -0.97 -18.28 -11.39
N SER A 12 -0.24 -18.18 -10.28
CA SER A 12 1.17 -18.58 -10.25
C SER A 12 1.29 -20.10 -10.40
N PRO A 13 2.24 -20.62 -11.20
CA PRO A 13 2.55 -22.04 -11.22
C PRO A 13 3.24 -22.51 -9.92
N MET A 14 3.64 -21.60 -9.02
CA MET A 14 4.23 -21.95 -7.74
C MET A 14 3.16 -22.45 -6.76
N ALA A 15 3.27 -23.71 -6.35
CA ALA A 15 2.32 -24.36 -5.43
C ALA A 15 2.14 -23.65 -4.08
N ALA A 16 3.13 -22.87 -3.62
CA ALA A 16 3.07 -22.13 -2.36
C ALA A 16 2.37 -20.76 -2.47
N MET A 17 2.07 -20.30 -3.69
CA MET A 17 1.35 -19.04 -3.89
C MET A 17 -0.15 -19.26 -3.69
N PRO A 18 -0.83 -18.40 -2.92
CA PRO A 18 -2.27 -18.51 -2.72
C PRO A 18 -3.00 -18.36 -4.07
N ASN A 19 -4.06 -19.14 -4.24
CA ASN A 19 -4.89 -19.11 -5.43
C ASN A 19 -5.89 -17.94 -5.35
N LEU A 20 -5.38 -16.72 -5.52
CA LEU A 20 -6.18 -15.49 -5.57
C LEU A 20 -6.39 -15.03 -7.02
N THR A 21 -7.55 -14.45 -7.25
CA THR A 21 -7.98 -13.84 -8.50
C THR A 21 -8.33 -12.37 -8.28
N LYS A 22 -8.44 -11.58 -9.36
CA LYS A 22 -8.81 -10.16 -9.24
C LYS A 22 -10.19 -9.93 -8.62
N ASP A 23 -11.08 -10.91 -8.71
CA ASP A 23 -12.40 -10.86 -8.07
C ASP A 23 -12.29 -10.85 -6.54
N ASP A 24 -11.22 -11.43 -5.98
CA ASP A 24 -10.99 -11.46 -4.53
C ASP A 24 -10.73 -10.07 -3.94
N LEU A 25 -10.34 -9.08 -4.75
CA LEU A 25 -10.20 -7.69 -4.31
C LEU A 25 -11.54 -7.11 -3.79
N GLY A 26 -12.67 -7.61 -4.32
CA GLY A 26 -14.01 -7.25 -3.85
C GLY A 26 -14.29 -7.69 -2.40
N LYS A 27 -13.46 -8.58 -1.83
CA LYS A 27 -13.60 -9.05 -0.44
C LYS A 27 -12.95 -8.10 0.57
N PHE A 28 -12.23 -7.07 0.15
CA PHE A 28 -11.78 -6.03 1.07
C PHE A 28 -12.99 -5.41 1.78
N HIS A 29 -12.93 -5.33 3.11
CA HIS A 29 -14.05 -4.90 3.95
C HIS A 29 -13.69 -3.75 4.90
N GLY A 30 -12.53 -3.13 4.70
CA GLY A 30 -12.02 -2.04 5.52
C GLY A 30 -10.91 -1.28 4.79
N PRO A 31 -10.35 -0.24 5.42
CA PRO A 31 -9.30 0.57 4.80
C PRO A 31 -8.08 -0.26 4.38
N VAL A 32 -7.59 -0.03 3.17
CA VAL A 32 -6.44 -0.74 2.58
C VAL A 32 -5.28 0.23 2.32
N LEU A 33 -4.08 -0.19 2.73
CA LEU A 33 -2.83 0.49 2.41
C LEU A 33 -1.94 -0.44 1.61
N TYR A 34 -1.48 0.01 0.44
CA TYR A 34 -0.38 -0.56 -0.32
C TYR A 34 0.91 0.22 -0.03
N ILE A 35 1.99 -0.49 0.29
CA ILE A 35 3.34 0.07 0.46
C ILE A 35 4.28 -0.61 -0.55
N MET A 36 4.63 0.11 -1.61
CA MET A 36 5.24 -0.46 -2.81
C MET A 36 6.64 0.12 -3.09
N GLY A 37 7.48 -0.69 -3.72
CA GLY A 37 8.86 -0.33 -4.05
C GLY A 37 9.01 0.52 -5.32
N GLY A 38 7.94 1.20 -5.75
CA GLY A 38 7.94 2.02 -6.96
C GLY A 38 8.03 1.19 -8.24
N PRO A 39 8.25 1.85 -9.40
CA PRO A 39 8.21 1.20 -10.71
C PRO A 39 9.23 0.06 -10.91
N SER A 40 10.32 0.04 -10.12
CA SER A 40 11.33 -1.01 -10.13
C SER A 40 10.94 -2.27 -9.34
N ASP A 41 9.82 -2.23 -8.60
CA ASP A 41 9.24 -3.39 -7.93
C ASP A 41 8.54 -4.31 -8.95
N ILE A 42 8.90 -5.60 -8.96
CA ILE A 42 8.28 -6.59 -9.85
C ILE A 42 6.77 -6.74 -9.62
N ALA A 43 6.28 -6.39 -8.43
CA ALA A 43 4.86 -6.42 -8.09
C ALA A 43 4.13 -5.10 -8.41
N TYR A 44 4.84 -4.04 -8.83
CA TYR A 44 4.27 -2.70 -9.03
C TYR A 44 3.03 -2.72 -9.93
N LYS A 45 3.12 -3.35 -11.10
CA LYS A 45 2.01 -3.41 -12.05
C LYS A 45 0.79 -4.13 -11.48
N ASN A 46 1.00 -5.17 -10.69
CA ASN A 46 -0.10 -5.91 -10.05
C ASN A 46 -0.78 -5.05 -8.99
N ALA A 47 0.00 -4.35 -8.16
CA ALA A 47 -0.50 -3.46 -7.12
C ALA A 47 -1.25 -2.25 -7.70
N MET A 48 -0.73 -1.63 -8.76
CA MET A 48 -1.41 -0.51 -9.43
C MET A 48 -2.71 -0.96 -10.10
N ASP A 49 -2.75 -2.17 -10.68
CA ASP A 49 -3.99 -2.76 -11.19
C ASP A 49 -4.99 -3.07 -10.06
N ASP A 50 -4.54 -3.64 -8.94
CA ASP A 50 -5.40 -3.84 -7.75
C ASP A 50 -6.00 -2.51 -7.30
N PHE A 51 -5.15 -1.49 -7.15
CA PHE A 51 -5.58 -0.15 -6.77
C PHE A 51 -6.60 0.39 -7.75
N SER A 52 -6.42 0.23 -9.06
CA SER A 52 -7.37 0.71 -10.06
C SER A 52 -8.77 0.09 -9.91
N ARG A 53 -8.85 -1.19 -9.51
CA ARG A 53 -10.10 -1.97 -9.41
C ARG A 53 -10.89 -1.76 -8.12
N VAL A 54 -10.22 -1.44 -7.02
CA VAL A 54 -10.88 -1.32 -5.70
C VAL A 54 -11.52 0.06 -5.57
N ASP A 55 -12.85 0.15 -5.58
CA ASP A 55 -13.60 1.40 -5.49
C ASP A 55 -14.65 1.42 -4.37
N HIS A 56 -14.75 0.36 -3.56
CA HIS A 56 -15.77 0.19 -2.52
C HIS A 56 -15.27 0.41 -1.08
N VAL A 57 -13.95 0.51 -0.87
CA VAL A 57 -13.34 0.81 0.44
C VAL A 57 -12.33 1.96 0.33
N PRO A 58 -11.99 2.64 1.45
CA PRO A 58 -10.84 3.55 1.48
C PRO A 58 -9.58 2.80 1.11
N ILE A 59 -8.82 3.31 0.14
CA ILE A 59 -7.59 2.69 -0.30
C ILE A 59 -6.52 3.76 -0.58
N VAL A 60 -5.30 3.49 -0.13
CA VAL A 60 -4.12 4.33 -0.34
C VAL A 60 -3.02 3.50 -0.98
N MET A 61 -2.42 4.04 -2.04
CA MET A 61 -1.26 3.51 -2.72
C MET A 61 -0.06 4.41 -2.42
N THR A 62 0.97 3.87 -1.77
CA THR A 62 2.23 4.59 -1.54
C THR A 62 3.37 3.89 -2.28
N ASN A 63 4.21 4.67 -2.96
CA ASN A 63 5.36 4.15 -3.69
C ASN A 63 6.63 4.91 -3.31
N LEU A 64 7.68 4.16 -3.02
CA LEU A 64 9.05 4.64 -2.81
C LEU A 64 9.97 3.84 -3.74
N ASP A 65 10.79 4.47 -4.58
CA ASP A 65 11.58 3.77 -5.61
C ASP A 65 12.80 3.02 -5.02
N VAL A 66 12.53 1.88 -4.40
CA VAL A 66 13.51 1.00 -3.73
C VAL A 66 13.43 -0.46 -4.20
N GLY A 67 12.57 -0.74 -5.18
CA GLY A 67 12.36 -2.06 -5.76
C GLY A 67 11.67 -3.06 -4.83
N HIS A 68 11.58 -4.31 -5.29
CA HIS A 68 10.80 -5.37 -4.63
C HIS A 68 11.29 -5.70 -3.21
N GLY A 69 12.59 -5.56 -2.96
CA GLY A 69 13.17 -5.78 -1.64
C GLY A 69 12.80 -4.71 -0.60
N GLY A 70 12.15 -3.63 -1.02
CA GLY A 70 11.68 -2.56 -0.15
C GLY A 70 12.77 -2.00 0.76
N THR A 71 12.37 -1.53 1.94
CA THR A 71 13.31 -1.07 2.97
C THR A 71 13.54 -2.08 4.09
N TYR A 72 13.11 -3.34 3.93
CA TYR A 72 13.12 -4.37 4.99
C TYR A 72 14.50 -4.64 5.60
N ARG A 73 15.57 -4.51 4.81
CA ARG A 73 16.95 -4.75 5.25
C ARG A 73 17.58 -3.55 5.98
N ARG A 74 16.88 -2.42 6.06
CA ARG A 74 17.34 -1.24 6.80
C ARG A 74 17.07 -1.43 8.29
N PRO A 75 17.88 -0.82 9.18
CA PRO A 75 17.57 -0.77 10.61
C PRO A 75 16.11 -0.34 10.83
N HIS A 76 15.40 -1.08 11.68
CA HIS A 76 13.99 -0.87 11.98
C HIS A 76 13.06 -0.84 10.75
N GLY A 77 13.42 -1.50 9.65
CA GLY A 77 12.62 -1.55 8.43
C GLY A 77 12.63 -0.28 7.58
N GLY A 78 13.43 0.74 7.93
CA GLY A 78 13.63 1.94 7.11
C GLY A 78 12.37 2.79 6.90
N LYS A 79 12.29 3.48 5.74
CA LYS A 79 11.22 4.43 5.42
C LYS A 79 9.82 3.81 5.37
N TYR A 80 9.68 2.50 5.18
CA TYR A 80 8.37 1.83 5.24
C TYR A 80 7.76 1.80 6.64
N SER A 81 8.58 1.69 7.68
CA SER A 81 8.08 1.48 9.04
C SER A 81 7.25 2.64 9.58
N PRO A 82 7.66 3.92 9.44
CA PRO A 82 6.81 5.05 9.84
C PRO A 82 5.45 5.06 9.12
N VAL A 83 5.42 4.68 7.84
CA VAL A 83 4.18 4.61 7.04
C VAL A 83 3.26 3.50 7.58
N ALA A 84 3.81 2.30 7.78
CA ALA A 84 3.07 1.17 8.35
C ALA A 84 2.53 1.49 9.77
N ILE A 85 3.37 2.07 10.63
CA ILE A 85 3.00 2.42 12.01
C ILE A 85 1.89 3.48 12.00
N ALA A 86 2.00 4.55 11.22
CA ALA A 86 0.98 5.59 11.14
C ALA A 86 -0.39 5.04 10.73
N TRP A 87 -0.41 4.06 9.81
CA TRP A 87 -1.64 3.40 9.38
C TRP A 87 -2.29 2.56 10.50
N LEU A 88 -1.47 1.76 11.19
CA LEU A 88 -1.93 0.91 12.27
C LEU A 88 -2.39 1.72 13.48
N ASP A 89 -1.66 2.77 13.84
CA ASP A 89 -2.04 3.68 14.92
C ASP A 89 -3.39 4.35 14.61
N TRP A 90 -3.59 4.81 13.38
CA TRP A 90 -4.85 5.43 12.98
C TRP A 90 -6.04 4.46 13.04
N HIS A 91 -5.93 3.30 12.39
CA HIS A 91 -7.08 2.41 12.22
C HIS A 91 -7.29 1.41 13.35
N LEU A 92 -6.23 0.99 14.06
CA LEU A 92 -6.32 -0.03 15.11
C LEU A 92 -6.26 0.56 16.52
N LYS A 93 -5.62 1.73 16.70
CA LYS A 93 -5.55 2.41 18.01
C LYS A 93 -6.45 3.65 18.09
N GLY A 94 -7.02 4.10 16.96
CA GLY A 94 -7.85 5.30 16.90
C GLY A 94 -7.07 6.62 16.98
N GLU A 95 -5.75 6.58 16.80
CA GLU A 95 -4.85 7.73 16.89
C GLU A 95 -4.97 8.60 15.64
N GLN A 96 -5.80 9.65 15.70
CA GLN A 96 -6.08 10.53 14.55
C GLN A 96 -4.84 11.26 14.00
N SER A 97 -3.76 11.32 14.78
CA SER A 97 -2.49 11.88 14.32
C SER A 97 -1.89 11.09 13.14
N GLY A 98 -2.18 9.80 13.02
CA GLY A 98 -1.71 8.94 11.92
C GLY A 98 -2.26 9.34 10.55
N ALA A 99 -3.47 9.91 10.49
CA ALA A 99 -4.10 10.39 9.26
C ALA A 99 -3.23 11.43 8.51
N LYS A 100 -2.44 12.23 9.25
CA LYS A 100 -1.54 13.26 8.70
C LYS A 100 -0.48 12.68 7.75
N MET A 101 -0.18 11.39 7.86
CA MET A 101 0.72 10.70 6.94
C MET A 101 0.14 10.65 5.52
N PHE A 102 -1.19 10.49 5.38
CA PHE A 102 -1.83 10.09 4.12
C PHE A 102 -2.80 11.12 3.56
N VAL A 103 -3.52 11.86 4.40
CA VAL A 103 -4.71 12.63 4.01
C VAL A 103 -4.39 14.10 3.73
N GLY A 104 -5.01 14.63 2.66
CA GLY A 104 -4.91 16.03 2.24
C GLY A 104 -3.76 16.31 1.29
N ASP A 105 -3.80 17.48 0.65
CA ASP A 105 -2.77 17.90 -0.32
C ASP A 105 -1.42 18.19 0.34
N ASP A 106 -1.43 18.44 1.64
CA ASP A 106 -0.26 18.70 2.48
C ASP A 106 0.02 17.55 3.46
N SER A 107 -0.27 16.30 3.05
CA SER A 107 0.09 15.13 3.85
C SER A 107 1.61 14.95 3.94
N GLN A 108 2.10 14.25 4.96
CA GLN A 108 3.54 14.05 5.13
C GLN A 108 4.17 13.36 3.91
N LEU A 109 3.48 12.38 3.31
CA LEU A 109 3.98 11.69 2.12
C LEU A 109 3.91 12.55 0.85
N ARG A 110 2.95 13.47 0.72
CA ARG A 110 2.95 14.42 -0.42
C ARG A 110 4.07 15.44 -0.33
N ARG A 111 4.54 15.76 0.89
CA ARG A 111 5.69 16.65 1.10
C ARG A 111 7.05 15.97 0.94
N ASP A 112 7.13 14.65 1.09
CA ASP A 112 8.39 13.91 0.91
C ASP A 112 8.57 13.60 -0.60
N PRO A 113 9.55 14.21 -1.29
CA PRO A 113 9.73 14.04 -2.73
C PRO A 113 10.13 12.63 -3.14
N ASP A 114 10.56 11.78 -2.20
CA ASP A 114 10.89 10.38 -2.48
C ASP A 114 9.64 9.51 -2.63
N TRP A 115 8.47 10.00 -2.17
CA TRP A 115 7.22 9.25 -2.20
C TRP A 115 6.26 9.77 -3.27
N THR A 116 5.52 8.84 -3.85
CA THR A 116 4.27 9.16 -4.56
C THR A 116 3.11 8.49 -3.86
N ILE A 117 1.98 9.20 -3.80
CA ILE A 117 0.78 8.76 -3.10
C ILE A 117 -0.48 9.07 -3.90
N ASP A 118 -1.28 8.02 -4.08
CA ASP A 118 -2.62 8.07 -4.64
C ASP A 118 -3.62 7.48 -3.64
N SER A 119 -4.85 7.98 -3.64
CA SER A 119 -5.88 7.49 -2.75
C SER A 119 -7.28 7.57 -3.37
N LYS A 120 -8.15 6.66 -2.92
CA LYS A 120 -9.58 6.65 -3.26
C LYS A 120 -10.40 6.44 -1.99
N ASN A 121 -11.59 7.03 -1.97
CA ASN A 121 -12.58 6.87 -0.88
C ASN A 121 -12.04 7.15 0.53
N ILE A 122 -10.96 7.95 0.65
CA ILE A 122 -10.41 8.36 1.94
C ILE A 122 -10.98 9.73 2.29
N SER A 123 -11.72 9.82 3.39
CA SER A 123 -12.21 11.09 3.93
C SER A 123 -11.31 11.58 5.08
N ARG A 124 -11.41 12.88 5.36
CA ARG A 124 -10.70 13.57 6.45
C ARG A 124 -11.04 13.00 7.82
#